data_AF-A0A7W1QM13-F1
#
_entry.id   AF-A0A7W1QM13-F1
#
_cell.length_a   1.000
_cell.length_b   1.000
_cell.length_c   1.000
_cell.angle_alpha   90.00
_cell.angle_beta   90.00
_cell.angle_gamma   90.00
#
_symmetry.space_group_name_H-M   'P 1'
#
loop_
_entity.id
_entity.type
_entity.pdbx_description
1 polymer ?
#
loop_
_entity_poly.entity_id
_entity_poly.type
_entity_poly.pdbx_seq_one_letter_code
_entity_poly.pdbx_strand_id
1 'polypeptide(L)' 'MAAPRRHVFTSESVTEGHPDKVADQISDAVLDAILANDPGARVACETLVTTGMAVVAGEITTNTYVHIPDL' A
#
# COMPACT_ATOMS: atom_id res chain seq x y z
N MET A 1 -37.06 4.25 -29.04
CA MET A 1 -35.90 4.01 -28.16
C MET A 1 -36.09 4.86 -26.91
N ALA A 2 -35.99 4.28 -25.71
CA ALA A 2 -36.16 5.04 -24.46
C ALA A 2 -34.98 6.01 -24.28
N ALA A 3 -35.26 7.24 -23.83
CA ALA A 3 -34.22 8.24 -23.56
C ALA A 3 -33.30 7.76 -22.41
N PRO A 4 -31.99 8.03 -22.47
CA PRO A 4 -31.06 7.61 -21.42
C PRO A 4 -31.45 8.23 -20.06
N ARG A 5 -31.46 7.40 -19.01
CA ARG A 5 -31.75 7.86 -17.64
C ARG A 5 -30.58 8.68 -17.11
N ARG A 6 -30.84 9.95 -16.78
CA ARG A 6 -29.89 10.80 -16.05
C ARG A 6 -29.78 10.29 -14.62
N HIS A 7 -28.56 9.96 -14.19
CA HIS A 7 -28.23 9.63 -12.81
C HIS A 7 -27.07 10.50 -12.34
N VAL A 8 -26.97 10.73 -11.04
CA VAL A 8 -25.85 11.45 -10.42
C VAL A 8 -24.88 10.42 -9.87
N PHE A 9 -23.60 10.58 -10.19
CA PHE A 9 -22.50 9.78 -9.68
C PHE A 9 -21.42 10.72 -9.15
N THR A 10 -20.89 10.42 -7.98
CA THR A 10 -19.81 11.19 -7.36
C THR A 10 -18.70 10.23 -6.99
N SER A 11 -17.46 10.67 -7.17
CA SER A 11 -16.24 9.99 -6.75
C SER A 11 -15.35 11.00 -6.04
N GLU A 12 -14.46 10.51 -5.18
CA GLU A 12 -13.43 11.30 -4.53
C GLU A 12 -12.05 10.65 -4.72
N SER A 13 -11.01 11.40 -4.35
CA SER A 13 -9.63 10.94 -4.34
C SER A 13 -8.88 11.74 -3.29
N VAL A 14 -7.78 11.19 -2.79
CA VAL A 14 -6.89 11.85 -1.84
C VAL A 14 -5.48 11.91 -2.43
N THR A 15 -4.68 12.85 -1.97
CA THR A 15 -3.30 13.01 -2.42
C THR A 15 -2.39 11.96 -1.79
N GLU A 16 -1.18 11.81 -2.32
CA GLU A 16 -0.14 10.93 -1.76
C GLU A 16 0.18 11.21 -0.28
N GLY A 17 0.02 12.46 0.17
CA GLY A 17 0.27 12.85 1.55
C GLY A 17 -0.86 12.51 2.53
N HIS A 18 -1.99 11.97 2.06
CA HIS A 18 -3.04 11.46 2.95
C HIS A 18 -2.47 10.28 3.75
N PRO A 19 -2.68 10.19 5.08
CA PRO A 19 -2.07 9.14 5.92
C PRO A 19 -2.35 7.73 5.40
N ASP A 20 -3.58 7.45 4.94
CA ASP A 20 -3.91 6.16 4.33
C ASP A 20 -3.06 5.88 3.07
N LYS A 21 -2.79 6.89 2.23
CA LYS A 21 -1.94 6.73 1.05
C LYS A 21 -0.46 6.64 1.38
N VAL A 22 0.00 7.29 2.43
CA VAL A 22 1.36 7.08 2.96
C VAL A 22 1.52 5.64 3.47
N ALA A 23 0.52 5.10 4.17
CA ALA A 23 0.52 3.70 4.61
C ALA A 23 0.55 2.73 3.43
N ASP A 24 -0.30 2.94 2.41
CA ASP A 24 -0.31 2.17 1.16
C ASP A 24 1.09 2.18 0.51
N GLN A 25 1.70 3.37 0.37
CA GLN A 25 3.01 3.54 -0.26
C GLN A 25 4.14 2.84 0.50
N ILE A 26 4.15 2.90 1.83
CA ILE A 26 5.16 2.20 2.64
C ILE A 26 5.00 0.68 2.47
N SER A 27 3.77 0.18 2.53
CA SER A 27 3.49 -1.25 2.31
C SER A 27 3.92 -1.73 0.93
N ASP A 28 3.63 -0.95 -0.11
CA ASP A 28 4.04 -1.26 -1.49
C ASP A 28 5.57 -1.19 -1.67
N ALA A 29 6.26 -0.23 -1.03
CA ALA A 29 7.72 -0.14 -1.08
C ALA A 29 8.41 -1.39 -0.48
N VAL A 30 7.85 -1.91 0.63
CA VAL A 30 8.32 -3.18 1.22
C VAL A 30 8.07 -4.36 0.27
N LEU A 31 6.88 -4.43 -0.33
CA LEU A 31 6.56 -5.45 -1.34
C LEU A 31 7.53 -5.41 -2.52
N ASP A 32 7.77 -4.24 -3.10
CA ASP A 32 8.66 -4.05 -4.25
C ASP A 32 10.09 -4.46 -3.94
N ALA A 33 10.63 -4.03 -2.78
CA ALA A 33 11.99 -4.37 -2.36
C ALA A 33 12.18 -5.89 -2.20
N ILE A 34 11.15 -6.60 -1.72
CA ILE A 34 11.15 -8.05 -1.58
C ILE A 34 11.05 -8.71 -2.96
N LEU A 35 10.05 -8.35 -3.77
CA LEU A 35 9.80 -8.97 -5.07
C LEU A 35 10.94 -8.74 -6.07
N ALA A 36 11.71 -7.66 -5.93
CA ALA A 36 12.91 -7.40 -6.74
C ALA A 36 13.96 -8.51 -6.59
N ASN A 37 14.03 -9.18 -5.43
CA ASN A 37 15.03 -10.20 -5.13
C ASN A 37 14.43 -11.60 -4.96
N ASP A 38 13.13 -11.70 -4.66
CA ASP A 38 12.39 -12.96 -4.51
C ASP A 38 10.99 -12.85 -5.15
N PRO A 39 10.86 -13.06 -6.47
CA PRO A 39 9.58 -12.97 -7.18
C PRO A 39 8.53 -14.00 -6.72
N GLY A 40 8.93 -15.04 -5.98
CA GLY A 40 8.04 -16.06 -5.42
C GLY A 40 7.59 -15.78 -3.99
N ALA A 41 8.00 -14.64 -3.41
CA ALA A 41 7.66 -14.26 -2.06
C ALA A 41 6.14 -14.07 -1.87
N ARG A 42 5.68 -14.26 -0.63
CA ARG A 42 4.32 -13.92 -0.19
C ARG A 42 4.41 -12.83 0.85
N VAL A 43 3.80 -11.68 0.58
CA VAL A 43 3.91 -10.48 1.40
C VAL A 43 2.50 -9.98 1.70
N ALA A 44 2.13 -10.02 2.98
CA ALA A 44 0.97 -9.31 3.53
C ALA A 44 1.52 -8.24 4.48
N CYS A 45 1.92 -7.09 3.92
CA CYS A 45 2.53 -5.99 4.66
C CYS A 45 1.48 -4.93 4.99
N GLU A 46 1.23 -4.71 6.26
CA GLU A 46 0.27 -3.73 6.78
C GLU A 46 1.02 -2.59 7.46
N THR A 47 0.64 -1.34 7.14
CA THR A 47 1.28 -0.16 7.72
C THR A 47 0.27 0.69 8.47
N LEU A 48 0.58 1.02 9.72
CA LEU A 48 -0.14 2.03 10.50
C LEU A 48 0.76 3.26 10.67
N VAL A 49 0.28 4.42 10.23
CA VAL A 49 0.97 5.69 10.42
C VAL A 49 0.23 6.58 11.42
N THR A 50 0.98 7.22 12.30
CA THR A 50 0.46 8.21 13.25
C THR A 50 1.56 9.22 13.60
N THR A 51 1.27 10.13 14.52
CA THR A 51 2.19 11.22 14.90
C THR A 51 3.56 10.68 15.32
N GLY A 52 4.57 10.91 14.48
CA GLY A 52 5.97 10.53 14.75
C GLY A 52 6.25 9.03 14.71
N MET A 53 5.34 8.22 14.15
CA MET A 53 5.48 6.76 14.15
C MET A 53 4.90 6.14 12.89
N ALA A 54 5.63 5.18 12.33
CA ALA A 54 5.14 4.20 11.37
C ALA A 54 5.36 2.80 11.96
N VAL A 55 4.30 2.00 12.04
CA VAL A 55 4.35 0.60 12.45
C VAL A 55 4.13 -0.25 11.21
N VAL A 56 5.14 -1.04 10.85
CA VAL A 56 5.04 -2.03 9.78
C VAL A 56 4.84 -3.41 10.42
N ALA A 57 3.78 -4.10 10.02
CA ALA A 57 3.35 -5.38 10.57
C ALA A 57 2.83 -6.32 9.47
N GLY A 58 2.48 -7.55 9.85
CA GLY A 58 1.91 -8.56 8.97
C GLY A 58 2.84 -9.76 8.75
N GLU A 59 2.55 -10.54 7.71
CA GLU A 59 3.22 -11.81 7.45
C GLU A 59 3.97 -11.79 6.12
N ILE A 60 5.27 -12.09 6.20
CA ILE A 60 6.16 -12.14 5.04
C ILE A 60 6.82 -13.52 5.00
N THR A 61 6.67 -14.23 3.89
CA THR A 61 7.45 -15.43 3.56
C THR A 61 8.33 -15.12 2.35
N THR A 62 9.64 -15.06 2.57
CA THR A 62 10.62 -14.77 1.51
C THR A 62 11.99 -15.36 1.86
N ASN A 63 12.85 -15.53 0.84
CA ASN A 63 14.27 -15.89 1.00
C ASN A 63 15.21 -14.68 0.99
N THR A 64 14.70 -13.46 0.80
CA THR A 64 15.49 -12.22 0.83
C THR A 64 15.48 -11.56 2.20
N TYR A 65 16.38 -10.61 2.41
CA TYR A 65 16.38 -9.74 3.58
C TYR A 65 16.27 -8.28 3.14
N VAL A 66 15.38 -7.55 3.79
CA VAL A 66 15.15 -6.12 3.55
C VAL A 66 15.21 -5.41 4.90
N HIS A 67 16.05 -4.38 5.00
CA HIS A 67 16.13 -3.55 6.19
C HIS A 67 15.06 -2.45 6.12
N ILE A 68 13.86 -2.77 6.62
CA ILE A 68 12.65 -1.94 6.48
C ILE A 68 12.84 -0.47 6.92
N PRO A 69 13.54 -0.14 8.03
CA PRO A 69 13.68 1.25 8.46
C PRO A 69 14.45 2.17 7.49
N ASP A 70 15.20 1.64 6.53
CA ASP A 70 16.01 2.44 5.58
C ASP A 70 15.33 2.63 4.21
N LEU A 71 14.19 1.96 3.95
CA LEU A 71 13.40 2.13 2.73
C LEU A 71 12.70 3.50 2.72
#